data_AF-A0A7C3M3C4-F1
#
_entry.id   AF-A0A7C3M3C4-F1
#
_cell.length_a   1.000
_cell.length_b   1.000
_cell.length_c   1.000
_cell.angle_alpha   90.00
_cell.angle_beta   90.00
_cell.angle_gamma   90.00
#
_symmetry.space_group_name_H-M   'P 1'
#
loop_
_entity.id
_entity.type
_entity.pdbx_description
1 polymer ?
#
loop_
_entity_poly.entity_id
_entity_poly.type
_entity_poly.pdbx_seq_one_letter_code
_entity_poly.pdbx_strand_id
1 'polypeptide(L)'
;MLKSWWKFRMKGEISVIEVGISLSLLLLFVYLIFSFQRYENKWADARILLEERDLILTLDRANKLYDYTFDSLKLNEFVKKITQGLTAQITYENAYKPILRIACNCSRERIGELNNLTGRVVVNGRNLNLVFVETSLEDIIPSDLLLIWSNKSLDPYYDKLKNYLKNAGIIEVADFYSSSINDDRVQTQIFGLQFKSLTSTNSLKANFSRNPSNVEDEIYPLYKHFYHLSFLSFAKENVLDIPTCEFKVQPKGELIFNQTKYTYWICNETSIWLDSNANGTADIIVKEGEEFQLADNELILSRVENTSISIKFKKPHYFQNFLPKNAYVLNAENSKILLKSLDGIPLVISNKSTAWISDFGREGRLMNDNEKALLISLILALSNKKSEKYLEGLSTSYLNVKNDDILEIYSLEFTLFYPY
;
A
#
# COMPACT_ATOMS: atom_id res chain seq x y z
N MET A 1 60.43 -49.71 71.55
CA MET A 1 61.12 -48.70 70.74
C MET A 1 60.74 -48.84 69.25
N LEU A 2 59.43 -48.81 68.91
CA LEU A 2 58.96 -49.02 67.52
C LEU A 2 57.71 -48.21 67.12
N LYS A 3 57.15 -47.39 68.02
CA LYS A 3 55.95 -46.55 67.74
C LYS A 3 56.27 -45.13 67.25
N SER A 4 57.54 -44.72 67.22
CA SER A 4 57.94 -43.34 66.87
C SER A 4 58.26 -43.15 65.38
N TRP A 5 58.68 -44.21 64.67
CA TRP A 5 59.14 -44.12 63.28
C TRP A 5 58.01 -44.05 62.23
N TRP A 6 56.82 -44.56 62.54
CA TRP A 6 55.66 -44.46 61.63
C TRP A 6 55.07 -43.05 61.54
N LYS A 7 55.23 -42.25 62.60
CA LYS A 7 54.62 -40.90 62.69
C LYS A 7 55.36 -39.83 61.88
N PHE A 8 56.64 -40.07 61.54
CA PHE A 8 57.43 -39.18 60.70
C PHE A 8 57.27 -39.46 59.20
N ARG A 9 57.02 -40.71 58.80
CA ARG A 9 56.81 -41.08 57.38
C ARG A 9 55.45 -40.61 56.84
N MET A 10 54.40 -40.71 57.65
CA MET A 10 53.05 -40.22 57.29
C MET A 10 52.99 -38.70 57.09
N LYS A 11 53.82 -37.91 57.78
CA LYS A 11 53.83 -36.44 57.63
C LYS A 11 54.37 -36.00 56.26
N GLY A 12 55.34 -36.73 55.70
CA GLY A 12 55.87 -36.46 54.36
C GLY A 12 54.87 -36.81 53.26
N GLU A 13 54.19 -37.95 53.38
CA GLU A 13 53.17 -38.38 52.43
C GLU A 13 51.94 -37.47 52.43
N ILE A 14 51.48 -37.04 53.61
CA ILE A 14 50.38 -36.06 53.73
C ILE A 14 50.77 -34.73 53.07
N SER A 15 52.01 -34.27 53.27
CA SER A 15 52.47 -33.01 52.68
C SER A 15 52.57 -33.08 51.14
N VAL A 16 52.95 -34.23 50.56
CA VAL A 16 52.97 -34.42 49.11
C VAL A 16 51.54 -34.44 48.52
N ILE A 17 50.59 -35.08 49.21
CA ILE A 17 49.18 -35.08 48.80
C ILE A 17 48.58 -33.67 48.90
N GLU A 18 48.90 -32.93 49.96
CA GLU A 18 48.40 -31.57 50.19
C GLU A 18 48.96 -30.58 49.16
N VAL A 19 50.23 -30.72 48.77
CA VAL A 19 50.82 -29.98 47.65
C VAL A 19 50.15 -30.35 46.33
N GLY A 20 49.88 -31.64 46.10
CA GLY A 20 49.17 -32.09 44.89
C GLY A 20 47.74 -31.54 44.78
N ILE A 21 46.99 -31.54 45.88
CA ILE A 21 45.65 -30.96 45.96
C ILE A 21 45.70 -29.43 45.80
N SER A 22 46.65 -28.77 46.45
CA SER A 22 46.82 -27.31 46.34
C SER A 22 47.18 -26.88 44.92
N LEU A 23 48.05 -27.64 44.24
CA LEU A 23 48.42 -27.40 42.85
C LEU A 23 47.23 -27.64 41.90
N SER A 24 46.45 -28.69 42.17
CA SER A 24 45.25 -29.01 41.38
C SER A 24 44.16 -27.94 41.55
N LEU A 25 43.94 -27.45 42.78
CA LEU A 25 43.03 -26.34 43.06
C LEU A 25 43.51 -25.04 42.41
N LEU A 26 44.82 -24.77 42.42
CA LEU A 26 45.39 -23.59 41.79
C LEU A 26 45.24 -23.66 40.26
N LEU A 27 45.46 -24.82 39.64
CA LEU A 27 45.22 -25.04 38.21
C LEU A 27 43.73 -24.91 37.85
N LEU A 28 42.83 -25.43 38.68
CA LEU A 28 41.39 -25.28 38.49
C LEU A 28 40.96 -23.80 38.61
N PHE A 29 41.52 -23.08 39.60
CA PHE A 29 41.26 -21.66 39.81
C PHE A 29 41.76 -20.82 38.64
N VAL A 30 42.97 -21.11 38.13
CA VAL A 30 43.51 -20.50 36.91
C VAL A 30 42.63 -20.85 35.71
N TYR A 31 42.19 -22.10 35.55
CA TYR A 31 41.31 -22.49 34.46
C TYR A 31 39.93 -21.82 34.53
N LEU A 32 39.38 -21.59 35.72
CA LEU A 32 38.09 -20.92 35.90
C LEU A 32 38.19 -19.40 35.69
N ILE A 33 39.21 -18.76 36.26
CA ILE A 33 39.44 -17.31 36.12
C ILE A 33 39.88 -16.95 34.70
N PHE A 34 40.77 -17.74 34.13
CA PHE A 34 41.26 -17.58 32.76
C PHE A 34 40.51 -18.48 31.77
N SER A 35 39.33 -19.00 32.15
CA SER A 35 38.43 -19.64 31.20
C SER A 35 38.28 -18.66 30.07
N PHE A 36 38.75 -19.05 28.88
CA PHE A 36 38.95 -18.16 27.74
C PHE A 36 37.69 -17.32 27.55
N GLN A 37 37.69 -16.09 28.06
CA GLN A 37 36.75 -15.07 27.63
C GLN A 37 37.14 -14.84 26.19
N ARG A 38 36.54 -15.63 25.29
CA ARG A 38 36.49 -15.32 23.88
C ARG A 38 35.82 -13.97 23.83
N TYR A 39 36.62 -12.91 23.80
CA TYR A 39 36.16 -11.62 23.35
C TYR A 39 35.65 -11.86 21.95
N GLU A 40 34.33 -11.99 21.82
CA GLU A 40 33.67 -11.83 20.53
C GLU A 40 33.93 -10.39 20.11
N ASN A 41 35.01 -10.26 19.34
CA ASN A 41 35.38 -9.04 18.69
C ASN A 41 34.22 -8.67 17.73
N LYS A 42 33.47 -7.63 18.10
CA LYS A 42 32.39 -7.05 17.27
C LYS A 42 32.92 -6.09 16.18
N TRP A 43 34.21 -6.13 15.84
CA TRP A 43 34.76 -5.31 14.77
C TRP A 43 34.22 -5.72 13.40
N ALA A 44 33.91 -7.01 13.20
CA ALA A 44 33.22 -7.47 12.00
C ALA A 44 31.83 -6.83 11.88
N ASP A 45 31.04 -6.89 12.96
CA ASP A 45 29.72 -6.26 13.07
C ASP A 45 29.78 -4.74 12.84
N ALA A 46 30.73 -4.07 13.51
CA ALA A 46 30.93 -2.62 13.38
C ALA A 46 31.34 -2.22 11.96
N ARG A 47 32.14 -3.04 11.28
CA ARG A 47 32.51 -2.83 9.88
C ARG A 47 31.29 -2.97 8.97
N ILE A 48 30.46 -4.00 9.16
CA ILE A 48 29.24 -4.19 8.37
C ILE A 48 28.32 -2.98 8.53
N LEU A 49 28.09 -2.51 9.76
CA LEU A 49 27.27 -1.31 10.03
C LEU A 49 27.82 -0.04 9.36
N LEU A 50 29.14 0.13 9.31
CA LEU A 50 29.77 1.24 8.59
C LEU A 50 29.56 1.12 7.07
N GLU A 51 29.77 -0.07 6.51
CA GLU A 51 29.53 -0.34 5.08
C GLU A 51 28.05 -0.14 4.72
N GLU A 52 27.10 -0.56 5.57
CA GLU A 52 25.66 -0.30 5.42
C GLU A 52 25.37 1.20 5.31
N ARG A 53 25.83 1.98 6.29
CA ARG A 53 25.57 3.42 6.35
C ARG A 53 26.16 4.14 5.14
N ASP A 54 27.38 3.79 4.76
CA ASP A 54 28.06 4.41 3.62
C ASP A 54 27.37 4.05 2.30
N LEU A 55 26.87 2.81 2.15
CA LEU A 55 26.08 2.38 0.98
C LEU A 55 24.76 3.14 0.88
N ILE A 56 23.98 3.24 1.96
CA ILE A 56 22.70 3.97 1.96
C ILE A 56 22.93 5.44 1.60
N LEU A 57 23.90 6.10 2.24
CA LEU A 57 24.20 7.51 1.96
C LEU A 57 24.70 7.72 0.53
N THR A 58 25.44 6.76 -0.03
CA THR A 58 25.88 6.80 -1.43
C THR A 58 24.70 6.66 -2.39
N LEU A 59 23.80 5.70 -2.13
CA LEU A 59 22.58 5.51 -2.92
C LEU A 59 21.68 6.74 -2.87
N ASP A 60 21.56 7.38 -1.71
CA ASP A 60 20.74 8.58 -1.56
C ASP A 60 21.33 9.77 -2.32
N ARG A 61 22.63 10.04 -2.14
CA ARG A 61 23.35 11.11 -2.86
C ARG A 61 23.37 10.91 -4.38
N ALA A 62 23.28 9.66 -4.83
CA ALA A 62 23.18 9.32 -6.25
C ALA A 62 21.74 9.41 -6.80
N ASN A 63 20.74 9.77 -5.98
CA ASN A 63 19.32 9.72 -6.30
C ASN A 63 18.86 8.33 -6.79
N LYS A 64 19.46 7.28 -6.23
CA LYS A 64 19.15 5.87 -6.54
C LYS A 64 18.44 5.16 -5.41
N LEU A 65 18.49 5.66 -4.18
CA LEU A 65 17.93 4.99 -3.01
C LEU A 65 16.45 4.60 -3.19
N TYR A 66 15.62 5.49 -3.75
CA TYR A 66 14.20 5.21 -3.99
C TYR A 66 14.01 4.02 -4.96
N ASP A 67 14.67 4.04 -6.12
CA ASP A 67 14.56 2.97 -7.13
C ASP A 67 15.00 1.61 -6.57
N TYR A 68 16.07 1.62 -5.76
CA TYR A 68 16.68 0.43 -5.18
C TYR A 68 15.88 -0.14 -3.99
N THR A 69 15.15 0.72 -3.27
CA THR A 69 14.27 0.31 -2.15
C THR A 69 13.20 -0.67 -2.60
N PHE A 70 12.70 -0.51 -3.83
CA PHE A 70 11.58 -1.28 -4.36
C PHE A 70 11.99 -2.34 -5.41
N ASP A 71 13.29 -2.50 -5.65
CA ASP A 71 13.86 -3.46 -6.60
C ASP A 71 15.02 -4.23 -5.95
N SER A 72 14.67 -5.31 -5.25
CA SER A 72 15.64 -6.13 -4.51
C SER A 72 16.67 -6.80 -5.41
N LEU A 73 16.34 -7.05 -6.68
CA LEU A 73 17.28 -7.61 -7.65
C LEU A 73 18.35 -6.58 -8.01
N LYS A 74 17.94 -5.37 -8.41
CA LYS A 74 18.90 -4.28 -8.70
C LYS A 74 19.76 -3.94 -7.49
N LEU A 75 19.19 -3.95 -6.29
CA LEU A 75 19.95 -3.74 -5.07
C LEU A 75 21.00 -4.80 -4.84
N ASN A 76 20.62 -6.07 -4.92
CA ASN A 76 21.56 -7.15 -4.68
C ASN A 76 22.65 -7.22 -5.76
N GLU A 77 22.33 -6.93 -7.02
CA GLU A 77 23.34 -6.82 -8.07
C GLU A 77 24.34 -5.68 -7.82
N PHE A 78 23.88 -4.54 -7.31
CA PHE A 78 24.74 -3.42 -6.94
C PHE A 78 25.62 -3.73 -5.73
N VAL A 79 25.02 -4.26 -4.66
CA VAL A 79 25.74 -4.59 -3.43
C VAL A 79 26.78 -5.67 -3.70
N LYS A 80 26.47 -6.71 -4.49
CA LYS A 80 27.44 -7.74 -4.88
C LYS A 80 28.62 -7.22 -5.71
N LYS A 81 28.46 -6.11 -6.44
CA LYS A 81 29.56 -5.48 -7.19
C LYS A 81 30.54 -4.72 -6.29
N ILE A 82 30.06 -4.20 -5.17
CA ILE A 82 30.81 -3.31 -4.29
C ILE A 82 31.34 -4.06 -3.06
N THR A 83 30.61 -5.09 -2.61
CA THR A 83 30.93 -5.89 -1.44
C THR A 83 31.40 -7.28 -1.86
N GLN A 84 32.34 -7.85 -1.11
CA GLN A 84 32.85 -9.20 -1.37
C GLN A 84 31.87 -10.24 -0.80
N GLY A 85 30.73 -10.41 -1.48
CA GLY A 85 29.78 -11.48 -1.19
C GLY A 85 28.71 -11.15 -0.16
N LEU A 86 28.48 -9.88 0.20
CA LEU A 86 27.33 -9.52 1.03
C LEU A 86 26.04 -9.50 0.19
N THR A 87 24.93 -9.79 0.85
CA THR A 87 23.58 -9.63 0.34
C THR A 87 22.89 -8.53 1.13
N ALA A 88 22.03 -7.74 0.47
CA ALA A 88 21.28 -6.67 1.10
C ALA A 88 19.79 -6.97 1.10
N GLN A 89 19.15 -6.57 2.18
CA GLN A 89 17.70 -6.50 2.29
C GLN A 89 17.32 -5.08 2.71
N ILE A 90 16.31 -4.52 2.05
CA ILE A 90 15.65 -3.30 2.50
C ILE A 90 14.25 -3.69 2.96
N THR A 91 13.94 -3.36 4.21
CA THR A 91 12.56 -3.27 4.68
C THR A 91 12.15 -1.81 4.72
N TYR A 92 10.88 -1.53 4.53
CA TYR A 92 10.33 -0.18 4.61
C TYR A 92 8.94 -0.18 5.24
N GLU A 93 8.60 0.96 5.84
CA GLU A 93 7.27 1.28 6.33
C GLU A 93 6.77 2.58 5.69
N ASN A 94 5.45 2.72 5.55
CA ASN A 94 4.78 3.90 5.01
C ASN A 94 5.04 4.21 3.52
N ALA A 95 5.62 3.29 2.76
CA ALA A 95 5.65 3.34 1.29
C ALA A 95 4.86 2.17 0.68
N TYR A 96 4.22 2.37 -0.48
CA TYR A 96 3.52 1.26 -1.14
C TYR A 96 4.44 0.11 -1.52
N LYS A 97 3.93 -1.11 -1.40
CA LYS A 97 4.59 -2.30 -1.95
C LYS A 97 4.49 -2.29 -3.47
N PRO A 98 5.50 -2.79 -4.21
CA PRO A 98 5.43 -2.95 -5.66
C PRO A 98 4.22 -3.78 -6.12
N ILE A 99 3.82 -4.74 -5.30
CA ILE A 99 2.64 -5.58 -5.49
C ILE A 99 1.80 -5.46 -4.23
N LEU A 100 0.57 -4.95 -4.37
CA LEU A 100 -0.42 -4.94 -3.31
C LEU A 100 -1.41 -6.10 -3.56
N ARG A 101 -1.50 -7.02 -2.60
CA ARG A 101 -2.42 -8.15 -2.65
C ARG A 101 -3.72 -7.78 -1.95
N ILE A 102 -4.81 -7.70 -2.71
CA ILE A 102 -6.14 -7.41 -2.19
C ILE A 102 -6.93 -8.72 -2.12
N ALA A 103 -7.24 -9.19 -0.92
CA ALA A 103 -8.17 -10.31 -0.76
C ALA A 103 -9.58 -9.79 -1.04
N CYS A 104 -10.29 -10.38 -2.00
CA CYS A 104 -11.62 -9.97 -2.40
C CYS A 104 -12.66 -11.03 -2.07
N ASN A 105 -13.57 -10.71 -1.16
CA ASN A 105 -14.81 -11.46 -0.99
C ASN A 105 -15.85 -10.95 -1.99
N CYS A 106 -15.70 -11.38 -3.23
CA CYS A 106 -16.51 -10.97 -4.37
C CYS A 106 -16.58 -12.10 -5.41
N SER A 107 -17.43 -11.96 -6.44
CA SER A 107 -17.54 -12.97 -7.50
C SER A 107 -16.27 -13.01 -8.36
N ARG A 108 -15.96 -14.16 -8.96
CA ARG A 108 -14.80 -14.31 -9.87
C ARG A 108 -14.85 -13.36 -11.07
N GLU A 109 -16.04 -13.13 -11.60
CA GLU A 109 -16.27 -12.15 -12.67
C GLU A 109 -15.83 -10.75 -12.21
N ARG A 110 -16.24 -10.34 -11.01
CA ARG A 110 -15.85 -9.05 -10.43
C ARG A 110 -14.34 -8.95 -10.19
N ILE A 111 -13.69 -10.04 -9.76
CA ILE A 111 -12.22 -10.08 -9.62
C ILE A 111 -11.55 -9.88 -10.98
N GLY A 112 -12.06 -10.51 -12.04
CA GLY A 112 -11.56 -10.33 -13.41
C GLY A 112 -11.69 -8.88 -13.87
N GLU A 113 -12.84 -8.26 -13.63
CA GLU A 113 -13.05 -6.84 -13.91
C GLU A 113 -12.09 -5.95 -13.12
N LEU A 114 -11.95 -6.15 -11.81
CA LEU A 114 -11.07 -5.35 -10.96
C LEU A 114 -9.60 -5.45 -11.41
N ASN A 115 -9.11 -6.66 -11.68
CA ASN A 115 -7.75 -6.86 -12.18
C ASN A 115 -7.54 -6.17 -13.55
N ASN A 116 -8.52 -6.22 -14.45
CA ASN A 116 -8.44 -5.55 -15.74
C ASN A 116 -8.47 -4.01 -15.61
N LEU A 117 -9.23 -3.50 -14.63
CA LEU A 117 -9.44 -2.06 -14.44
C LEU A 117 -8.33 -1.38 -13.62
N THR A 118 -7.65 -2.12 -12.74
CA THR A 118 -6.78 -1.52 -11.72
C THR A 118 -5.36 -2.13 -11.69
N GLY A 119 -5.06 -3.04 -12.62
CA GLY A 119 -3.84 -3.87 -12.58
C GLY A 119 -2.52 -3.10 -12.62
N ARG A 120 -2.50 -1.84 -13.06
CA ARG A 120 -1.31 -0.96 -12.98
C ARG A 120 -1.70 0.44 -12.54
N VAL A 121 -1.04 0.92 -11.49
CA VAL A 121 -1.15 2.28 -10.98
C VAL A 121 0.24 2.88 -10.87
N VAL A 122 0.43 4.13 -11.28
CA VAL A 122 1.73 4.81 -11.14
C VAL A 122 1.69 5.75 -9.94
N VAL A 123 2.63 5.56 -9.01
CA VAL A 123 2.81 6.42 -7.84
C VAL A 123 4.26 6.87 -7.79
N ASN A 124 4.52 8.18 -7.80
CA ASN A 124 5.88 8.72 -7.70
C ASN A 124 6.85 8.10 -8.73
N GLY A 125 6.38 7.92 -9.96
CA GLY A 125 7.15 7.33 -11.04
C GLY A 125 7.36 5.81 -10.98
N ARG A 126 6.81 5.09 -9.99
CA ARG A 126 6.86 3.62 -9.93
C ARG A 126 5.54 2.98 -10.30
N ASN A 127 5.62 1.82 -10.95
CA ASN A 127 4.47 0.98 -11.20
C ASN A 127 4.13 0.17 -9.95
N LEU A 128 2.88 0.27 -9.51
CA LEU A 128 2.26 -0.58 -8.50
C LEU A 128 1.30 -1.53 -9.21
N ASN A 129 1.41 -2.81 -8.87
CA ASN A 129 0.47 -3.82 -9.35
C ASN A 129 -0.54 -4.12 -8.24
N LEU A 130 -1.82 -3.87 -8.53
CA LEU A 130 -2.92 -4.27 -7.66
C LEU A 130 -3.39 -5.66 -8.10
N VAL A 131 -3.27 -6.64 -7.20
CA VAL A 131 -3.60 -8.04 -7.49
C VAL A 131 -4.75 -8.48 -6.59
N PHE A 132 -5.91 -8.72 -7.20
CA PHE A 132 -7.11 -9.18 -6.51
C PHE A 132 -7.13 -10.71 -6.47
N VAL A 133 -7.28 -11.26 -5.27
CA VAL A 133 -7.30 -12.71 -5.02
C VAL A 133 -8.60 -13.08 -4.31
N GLU A 134 -9.25 -14.15 -4.76
CA GLU A 134 -10.51 -14.62 -4.16
C GLU A 134 -10.30 -15.03 -2.69
N THR A 135 -11.21 -14.62 -1.81
CA THR A 135 -11.22 -15.06 -0.40
C THR A 135 -12.64 -15.31 0.11
N SER A 136 -12.75 -16.19 1.09
CA SER A 136 -13.97 -16.34 1.91
C SER A 136 -13.85 -15.50 3.19
N LEU A 137 -14.97 -15.08 3.76
CA LEU A 137 -15.00 -14.47 5.11
C LEU A 137 -14.77 -15.52 6.21
N GLU A 138 -14.96 -16.81 5.90
CA GLU A 138 -14.67 -17.88 6.84
C GLU A 138 -13.17 -18.14 7.01
N ASP A 139 -12.42 -17.98 5.92
CA ASP A 139 -10.99 -18.20 5.84
C ASP A 139 -10.36 -17.08 5.00
N ILE A 140 -10.02 -15.99 5.68
CA ILE A 140 -9.49 -14.78 5.05
C ILE A 140 -8.00 -14.97 4.81
N ILE A 141 -7.60 -14.96 3.54
CA ILE A 141 -6.18 -15.10 3.19
C ILE A 141 -5.36 -13.88 3.65
N PRO A 142 -4.10 -14.08 4.09
CA PRO A 142 -3.18 -12.98 4.36
C PRO A 142 -3.01 -12.08 3.12
N SER A 143 -3.19 -10.78 3.33
CA SER A 143 -3.28 -9.79 2.26
C SER A 143 -2.97 -8.39 2.82
N ASP A 144 -2.74 -7.44 1.92
CA ASP A 144 -2.48 -6.04 2.29
C ASP A 144 -3.78 -5.27 2.55
N LEU A 145 -4.90 -5.78 2.07
CA LEU A 145 -6.23 -5.20 2.20
C LEU A 145 -7.29 -6.28 1.96
N LEU A 146 -8.41 -6.19 2.68
CA LEU A 146 -9.62 -6.97 2.41
C LEU A 146 -10.67 -6.08 1.74
N LEU A 147 -11.15 -6.50 0.57
CA LEU A 147 -12.29 -5.91 -0.12
C LEU A 147 -13.49 -6.85 0.01
N ILE A 148 -14.56 -6.38 0.64
CA ILE A 148 -15.84 -7.08 0.74
C ILE A 148 -16.81 -6.42 -0.23
N TRP A 149 -17.31 -7.16 -1.21
CA TRP A 149 -18.27 -6.62 -2.17
C TRP A 149 -19.55 -7.46 -2.13
N SER A 150 -20.39 -7.19 -1.14
CA SER A 150 -21.67 -7.90 -0.98
C SER A 150 -22.60 -7.17 -0.02
N ASN A 151 -23.91 -7.36 -0.19
CA ASN A 151 -24.94 -6.84 0.73
C ASN A 151 -25.32 -7.86 1.82
N LYS A 152 -24.42 -8.78 2.19
CA LYS A 152 -24.67 -9.80 3.21
C LYS A 152 -24.44 -9.20 4.61
N SER A 153 -25.15 -9.72 5.62
CA SER A 153 -24.80 -9.38 7.01
C SER A 153 -23.40 -9.88 7.33
N LEU A 154 -22.61 -9.00 7.93
CA LEU A 154 -21.23 -9.27 8.32
C LEU A 154 -21.11 -9.61 9.82
N ASP A 155 -22.17 -9.46 10.61
CA ASP A 155 -22.18 -9.75 12.05
C ASP A 155 -21.56 -11.12 12.43
N PRO A 156 -21.83 -12.24 11.71
CA PRO A 156 -21.20 -13.53 12.03
C PRO A 156 -19.67 -13.52 11.95
N TYR A 157 -19.10 -12.56 11.23
CA TYR A 157 -17.67 -12.43 10.98
C TYR A 157 -16.98 -11.38 11.85
N TYR A 158 -17.70 -10.76 12.79
CA TYR A 158 -17.21 -9.63 13.59
C TYR A 158 -15.82 -9.87 14.20
N ASP A 159 -15.63 -10.98 14.92
CA ASP A 159 -14.35 -11.26 15.59
C ASP A 159 -13.21 -11.52 14.61
N LYS A 160 -13.50 -12.17 13.47
CA LYS A 160 -12.53 -12.43 12.41
C LYS A 160 -12.08 -11.12 11.75
N LEU A 161 -13.01 -10.26 11.37
CA LEU A 161 -12.74 -8.97 10.75
C LEU A 161 -11.99 -8.03 11.73
N LYS A 162 -12.39 -8.02 13.00
CA LYS A 162 -11.68 -7.26 14.05
C LYS A 162 -10.25 -7.74 14.25
N ASN A 163 -10.00 -9.05 14.16
CA ASN A 163 -8.65 -9.58 14.23
C ASN A 163 -7.83 -9.23 12.98
N TYR A 164 -8.43 -9.29 11.79
CA TYR A 164 -7.80 -8.91 10.53
C TYR A 164 -7.34 -7.44 10.54
N LEU A 165 -8.15 -6.54 11.10
CA LEU A 165 -7.85 -5.10 11.21
C LEU A 165 -6.59 -4.75 12.00
N LYS A 166 -6.04 -5.69 12.78
CA LYS A 166 -4.75 -5.50 13.45
C LYS A 166 -3.59 -5.39 12.47
N ASN A 167 -3.75 -5.94 11.26
CA ASN A 167 -2.69 -6.06 10.27
C ASN A 167 -2.95 -5.29 8.98
N ALA A 168 -4.20 -5.21 8.53
CA ALA A 168 -4.57 -4.64 7.23
C ALA A 168 -5.96 -3.99 7.27
N GLY A 169 -6.20 -3.04 6.36
CA GLY A 169 -7.49 -2.35 6.28
C GLY A 169 -8.59 -3.16 5.59
N ILE A 170 -9.84 -2.70 5.75
CA ILE A 170 -11.02 -3.31 5.12
C ILE A 170 -11.81 -2.25 4.34
N ILE A 171 -12.14 -2.56 3.09
CA ILE A 171 -13.13 -1.80 2.31
C ILE A 171 -14.37 -2.65 2.15
N GLU A 172 -15.54 -2.08 2.44
CA GLU A 172 -16.83 -2.67 2.09
C GLU A 172 -17.50 -1.85 0.99
N VAL A 173 -17.88 -2.53 -0.10
CA VAL A 173 -18.72 -2.00 -1.17
C VAL A 173 -20.09 -2.66 -1.04
N ALA A 174 -21.06 -1.91 -0.53
CA ALA A 174 -22.40 -2.43 -0.26
C ALA A 174 -23.46 -1.33 -0.30
N ASP A 175 -24.65 -1.70 -0.75
CA ASP A 175 -25.86 -0.92 -0.57
C ASP A 175 -26.73 -1.57 0.51
N PHE A 176 -27.28 -0.77 1.40
CA PHE A 176 -28.17 -1.27 2.44
C PHE A 176 -29.62 -1.02 2.10
N TYR A 177 -30.48 -1.99 2.44
CA TYR A 177 -31.91 -1.98 2.13
C TYR A 177 -32.81 -2.20 3.35
N SER A 178 -32.27 -2.14 4.56
CA SER A 178 -33.01 -2.47 5.78
C SER A 178 -32.43 -1.75 6.99
N SER A 179 -33.25 -1.57 8.03
CA SER A 179 -32.80 -1.06 9.33
C SER A 179 -31.91 -2.05 10.10
N SER A 180 -31.77 -3.29 9.60
CA SER A 180 -30.94 -4.34 10.22
C SER A 180 -29.45 -4.00 10.26
N ILE A 181 -29.01 -2.92 9.59
CA ILE A 181 -27.66 -2.36 9.76
C ILE A 181 -27.38 -2.07 11.24
N ASN A 182 -28.39 -1.56 11.97
CA ASN A 182 -28.23 -1.20 13.38
C ASN A 182 -28.02 -2.43 14.27
N ASP A 183 -28.44 -3.61 13.81
CA ASP A 183 -28.27 -4.88 14.52
C ASP A 183 -26.93 -5.56 14.13
N ASP A 184 -26.24 -5.07 13.10
CA ASP A 184 -24.97 -5.63 12.63
C ASP A 184 -23.78 -4.93 13.31
N ARG A 185 -23.05 -5.68 14.15
CA ARG A 185 -21.91 -5.14 14.91
C ARG A 185 -20.74 -4.72 14.02
N VAL A 186 -20.59 -5.33 12.84
CA VAL A 186 -19.55 -4.91 11.89
C VAL A 186 -19.90 -3.53 11.34
N GLN A 187 -21.13 -3.33 10.91
CA GLN A 187 -21.55 -2.04 10.37
C GLN A 187 -21.44 -0.93 11.42
N THR A 188 -21.96 -1.17 12.62
CA THR A 188 -22.02 -0.15 13.68
C THR A 188 -20.67 0.10 14.36
N GLN A 189 -19.85 -0.92 14.62
CA GLN A 189 -18.62 -0.78 15.41
C GLN A 189 -17.34 -0.73 14.57
N ILE A 190 -17.29 -1.41 13.43
CA ILE A 190 -16.11 -1.42 12.56
C ILE A 190 -16.18 -0.24 11.55
N PHE A 191 -17.29 -0.10 10.85
CA PHE A 191 -17.47 0.97 9.85
C PHE A 191 -18.09 2.25 10.44
N GLY A 192 -18.70 2.18 11.63
CA GLY A 192 -19.30 3.35 12.27
C GLY A 192 -20.59 3.82 11.61
N LEU A 193 -21.30 2.92 10.92
CA LEU A 193 -22.54 3.20 10.22
C LEU A 193 -23.73 3.07 11.17
N GLN A 194 -24.67 4.00 11.07
CA GLN A 194 -25.96 3.91 11.73
C GLN A 194 -27.07 4.22 10.73
N PHE A 195 -28.13 3.42 10.73
CA PHE A 195 -29.33 3.74 9.97
C PHE A 195 -30.04 4.95 10.59
N LYS A 196 -30.43 5.92 9.74
CA LYS A 196 -31.22 7.08 10.17
C LYS A 196 -32.64 7.04 9.63
N SER A 197 -32.81 7.04 8.31
CA SER A 197 -34.12 7.12 7.67
C SER A 197 -34.09 6.70 6.20
N LEU A 198 -35.28 6.48 5.66
CA LEU A 198 -35.52 6.38 4.21
C LEU A 198 -35.70 7.77 3.61
N THR A 199 -35.09 8.03 2.46
CA THR A 199 -35.36 9.26 1.69
C THR A 199 -35.25 8.98 0.20
N SER A 200 -36.21 9.47 -0.58
CA SER A 200 -36.08 9.48 -2.04
C SER A 200 -35.02 10.52 -2.43
N THR A 201 -33.90 10.06 -2.94
CA THR A 201 -32.81 10.95 -3.34
C THR A 201 -33.08 11.54 -4.71
N ASN A 202 -33.23 12.86 -4.76
CA ASN A 202 -33.33 13.61 -6.02
C ASN A 202 -31.95 14.07 -6.50
N SER A 203 -30.96 14.28 -5.60
CA SER A 203 -29.61 14.65 -6.01
C SER A 203 -28.75 13.43 -6.32
N LEU A 204 -28.19 13.45 -7.53
CA LEU A 204 -27.27 12.46 -8.05
C LEU A 204 -25.81 12.91 -7.92
N LYS A 205 -25.57 14.14 -7.42
CA LYS A 205 -24.24 14.73 -7.31
C LYS A 205 -23.68 14.59 -5.90
N ALA A 206 -22.38 14.34 -5.82
CA ALA A 206 -21.66 14.16 -4.57
C ALA A 206 -20.25 14.72 -4.63
N ASN A 207 -19.72 15.13 -3.49
CA ASN A 207 -18.36 15.67 -3.39
C ASN A 207 -17.73 15.30 -2.04
N PHE A 208 -16.43 15.63 -1.92
CA PHE A 208 -15.77 15.56 -0.63
C PHE A 208 -16.48 16.45 0.38
N SER A 209 -16.76 15.88 1.55
CA SER A 209 -17.57 16.51 2.59
C SER A 209 -16.96 17.83 3.09
N ARG A 210 -15.62 17.90 3.06
CA ARG A 210 -14.75 19.01 3.44
C ARG A 210 -13.33 18.78 2.90
N ASN A 211 -12.53 19.85 2.90
CA ASN A 211 -11.08 19.73 2.73
C ASN A 211 -10.45 19.23 4.04
N PRO A 212 -9.34 18.46 3.99
CA PRO A 212 -8.59 18.09 5.18
C PRO A 212 -7.95 19.34 5.82
N SER A 213 -7.98 19.40 7.15
CA SER A 213 -7.46 20.54 7.91
C SER A 213 -5.94 20.49 8.05
N ASN A 214 -5.39 19.27 8.11
CA ASN A 214 -3.96 18.97 8.22
C ASN A 214 -3.70 17.53 7.77
N VAL A 215 -2.44 17.05 7.92
CA VAL A 215 -2.03 15.70 7.51
C VAL A 215 -2.51 14.58 8.44
N GLU A 216 -2.92 14.90 9.67
CA GLU A 216 -3.43 13.95 10.67
C GLU A 216 -4.95 13.72 10.55
N ASP A 217 -5.61 14.56 9.74
CA ASP A 217 -7.03 14.47 9.46
C ASP A 217 -7.37 13.13 8.79
N GLU A 218 -8.39 12.42 9.28
CA GLU A 218 -8.77 11.09 8.78
C GLU A 218 -9.09 11.08 7.28
N ILE A 219 -9.56 12.22 6.74
CA ILE A 219 -9.87 12.37 5.31
C ILE A 219 -8.61 12.60 4.47
N TYR A 220 -7.52 13.10 5.06
CA TYR A 220 -6.33 13.54 4.35
C TYR A 220 -5.71 12.46 3.45
N PRO A 221 -5.45 11.21 3.91
CA PRO A 221 -4.86 10.20 3.06
C PRO A 221 -5.69 9.98 1.79
N LEU A 222 -7.00 9.85 1.91
CA LEU A 222 -7.89 9.56 0.80
C LEU A 222 -8.04 10.73 -0.16
N TYR A 223 -8.25 11.92 0.39
CA TYR A 223 -8.32 13.16 -0.37
C TYR A 223 -7.03 13.41 -1.16
N LYS A 224 -5.88 13.16 -0.53
CA LYS A 224 -4.57 13.26 -1.16
C LYS A 224 -4.43 12.30 -2.32
N HIS A 225 -4.76 11.01 -2.15
CA HIS A 225 -4.67 10.05 -3.25
C HIS A 225 -5.62 10.42 -4.38
N PHE A 226 -6.87 10.77 -4.11
CA PHE A 226 -7.82 11.06 -5.18
C PHE A 226 -7.42 12.25 -6.06
N TYR A 227 -6.92 13.34 -5.46
CA TYR A 227 -6.60 14.56 -6.21
C TYR A 227 -5.17 14.65 -6.73
N HIS A 228 -4.23 13.89 -6.16
CA HIS A 228 -2.81 13.99 -6.53
C HIS A 228 -2.30 12.75 -7.26
N LEU A 229 -3.00 11.62 -7.19
CA LEU A 229 -2.67 10.43 -7.97
C LEU A 229 -3.10 10.61 -9.43
N SER A 230 -2.18 10.28 -10.33
CA SER A 230 -2.50 10.06 -11.75
C SER A 230 -3.19 8.72 -11.92
N PHE A 231 -4.36 8.72 -12.55
CA PHE A 231 -5.06 7.51 -12.95
C PHE A 231 -4.73 7.16 -14.39
N LEU A 232 -4.33 5.91 -14.62
CA LEU A 232 -3.96 5.42 -15.94
C LEU A 232 -5.20 4.97 -16.72
N SER A 233 -5.30 5.41 -17.96
CA SER A 233 -6.15 4.80 -18.98
C SER A 233 -5.27 4.20 -20.06
N PHE A 234 -5.57 2.95 -20.45
CA PHE A 234 -4.82 2.21 -21.46
C PHE A 234 -5.55 2.24 -22.79
N ALA A 235 -4.78 2.44 -23.87
CA ALA A 235 -5.28 2.23 -25.21
C ALA A 235 -5.63 0.75 -25.41
N LYS A 236 -6.79 0.48 -26.01
CA LYS A 236 -7.30 -0.88 -26.24
C LYS A 236 -7.06 -1.36 -27.66
N GLU A 237 -6.96 -0.43 -28.60
CA GLU A 237 -6.83 -0.72 -30.01
C GLU A 237 -5.90 0.27 -30.69
N ASN A 238 -5.49 -0.07 -31.89
CA ASN A 238 -4.65 0.75 -32.75
C ASN A 238 -5.44 1.08 -34.00
N VAL A 239 -5.53 2.37 -34.34
CA VAL A 239 -6.23 2.84 -35.54
C VAL A 239 -5.27 3.49 -36.52
N LEU A 240 -5.70 3.56 -37.78
CA LEU A 240 -5.02 4.27 -38.84
C LEU A 240 -5.82 5.54 -39.15
N ASP A 241 -5.11 6.64 -39.39
CA ASP A 241 -5.60 7.91 -39.94
C ASP A 241 -6.45 8.79 -39.02
N ILE A 242 -5.81 9.42 -38.03
CA ILE A 242 -6.15 10.81 -37.66
C ILE A 242 -5.21 11.74 -38.44
N PRO A 243 -5.73 12.58 -39.36
CA PRO A 243 -4.93 13.35 -40.33
C PRO A 243 -3.83 14.25 -39.74
N THR A 244 -3.93 14.58 -38.45
CA THR A 244 -3.09 15.53 -37.74
C THR A 244 -2.16 14.89 -36.71
N CYS A 245 -2.04 13.56 -36.68
CA CYS A 245 -1.21 12.84 -35.71
C CYS A 245 0.14 12.41 -36.31
N GLU A 246 1.19 12.51 -35.49
CA GLU A 246 2.56 12.15 -35.90
C GLU A 246 2.74 10.63 -36.00
N PHE A 247 2.20 9.90 -35.02
CA PHE A 247 2.19 8.45 -35.07
C PHE A 247 1.38 7.97 -36.27
N LYS A 248 1.91 7.04 -37.06
CA LYS A 248 1.20 6.45 -38.22
C LYS A 248 0.06 5.52 -37.79
N VAL A 249 0.23 4.87 -36.65
CA VAL A 249 -0.74 4.00 -36.01
C VAL A 249 -1.00 4.62 -34.65
N GLN A 250 -2.23 5.09 -34.41
CA GLN A 250 -2.56 5.78 -33.17
C GLN A 250 -3.18 4.80 -32.18
N PRO A 251 -2.59 4.64 -30.98
CA PRO A 251 -3.24 3.98 -29.87
C PRO A 251 -4.52 4.74 -29.51
N LYS A 252 -5.64 4.01 -29.50
CA LYS A 252 -6.98 4.51 -29.19
C LYS A 252 -7.47 3.89 -27.90
N GLY A 253 -7.99 4.73 -27.01
CA GLY A 253 -8.59 4.31 -25.75
C GLY A 253 -9.90 5.03 -25.46
N GLU A 254 -10.47 4.71 -24.31
CA GLU A 254 -11.76 5.27 -23.87
C GLU A 254 -11.63 5.74 -22.42
N LEU A 255 -12.25 6.87 -22.12
CA LEU A 255 -12.58 7.32 -20.78
C LEU A 255 -14.09 7.23 -20.57
N ILE A 256 -14.54 6.78 -19.40
CA ILE A 256 -15.95 6.57 -19.10
C ILE A 256 -16.35 7.45 -17.92
N PHE A 257 -17.15 8.47 -18.20
CA PHE A 257 -17.70 9.37 -17.19
C PHE A 257 -19.20 9.44 -17.33
N ASN A 258 -19.92 9.27 -16.22
CA ASN A 258 -21.38 9.30 -16.21
C ASN A 258 -22.00 8.39 -17.29
N GLN A 259 -21.49 7.16 -17.43
CA GLN A 259 -21.88 6.19 -18.46
C GLN A 259 -21.66 6.63 -19.92
N THR A 260 -21.06 7.82 -20.14
CA THR A 260 -20.68 8.32 -21.46
C THR A 260 -19.24 7.97 -21.74
N LYS A 261 -18.98 7.43 -22.93
CA LYS A 261 -17.64 7.07 -23.39
C LYS A 261 -17.04 8.21 -24.20
N TYR A 262 -15.88 8.68 -23.78
CA TYR A 262 -15.07 9.68 -24.48
C TYR A 262 -13.86 8.99 -25.06
N THR A 263 -13.73 9.05 -26.38
CA THR A 263 -12.62 8.40 -27.07
C THR A 263 -11.41 9.31 -27.06
N TYR A 264 -10.23 8.75 -26.81
CA TYR A 264 -8.97 9.47 -27.01
C TYR A 264 -8.04 8.69 -27.93
N TRP A 265 -7.14 9.44 -28.56
CA TRP A 265 -6.10 8.92 -29.44
C TRP A 265 -4.76 9.54 -29.09
N ILE A 266 -3.76 8.69 -28.90
CA ILE A 266 -2.41 9.12 -28.59
C ILE A 266 -1.71 9.47 -29.90
N CYS A 267 -1.31 10.73 -30.03
CA CYS A 267 -0.83 11.26 -31.31
C CYS A 267 0.66 11.56 -31.34
N ASN A 268 1.25 11.84 -30.17
CA ASN A 268 2.69 11.84 -29.93
C ASN A 268 2.97 11.59 -28.43
N GLU A 269 4.23 11.71 -28.01
CA GLU A 269 4.67 11.47 -26.63
C GLU A 269 4.18 12.53 -25.61
N THR A 270 3.50 13.59 -26.05
CA THR A 270 3.12 14.73 -25.18
C THR A 270 1.68 15.17 -25.32
N SER A 271 0.89 14.58 -26.22
CA SER A 271 -0.47 15.06 -26.51
C SER A 271 -1.39 13.98 -27.04
N ILE A 272 -2.68 14.18 -26.80
CA ILE A 272 -3.76 13.34 -27.29
C ILE A 272 -4.78 14.17 -28.06
N TRP A 273 -5.44 13.52 -29.01
CA TRP A 273 -6.73 13.96 -29.49
C TRP A 273 -7.84 13.36 -28.63
N LEU A 274 -8.89 14.13 -28.41
CA LEU A 274 -10.02 13.74 -27.57
C LEU A 274 -11.35 14.07 -28.25
N ASP A 275 -12.25 13.09 -28.23
CA ASP A 275 -13.66 13.26 -28.51
C ASP A 275 -14.33 13.82 -27.25
N SER A 276 -14.43 15.15 -27.16
CA SER A 276 -14.86 15.84 -25.95
C SER A 276 -16.39 15.86 -25.75
N ASN A 277 -17.16 15.59 -26.80
CA ASN A 277 -18.63 15.63 -26.79
C ASN A 277 -19.26 14.24 -27.04
N ALA A 278 -18.45 13.19 -27.13
CA ALA A 278 -18.85 11.80 -27.34
C ALA A 278 -19.60 11.56 -28.67
N ASN A 279 -19.28 12.32 -29.73
CA ASN A 279 -19.88 12.16 -31.05
C ASN A 279 -19.12 11.14 -31.95
N GLY A 280 -18.00 10.60 -31.46
CA GLY A 280 -17.13 9.67 -32.17
C GLY A 280 -16.02 10.32 -33.00
N THR A 281 -15.89 11.66 -33.01
CA THR A 281 -14.88 12.40 -33.75
C THR A 281 -13.85 13.06 -32.83
N ALA A 282 -12.61 13.15 -33.30
CA ALA A 282 -11.54 13.85 -32.59
C ALA A 282 -11.75 15.37 -32.73
N ASP A 283 -11.99 16.06 -31.60
CA ASP A 283 -12.45 17.45 -31.62
C ASP A 283 -11.47 18.42 -30.94
N ILE A 284 -10.76 17.98 -29.90
CA ILE A 284 -9.76 18.80 -29.20
C ILE A 284 -8.42 18.09 -29.08
N ILE A 285 -7.33 18.88 -29.09
CA ILE A 285 -5.98 18.42 -28.71
C ILE A 285 -5.75 18.84 -27.26
N VAL A 286 -5.26 17.91 -26.45
CA VAL A 286 -4.84 18.16 -25.06
C VAL A 286 -3.39 17.76 -24.92
N LYS A 287 -2.54 18.66 -24.43
CA LYS A 287 -1.12 18.38 -24.15
C LYS A 287 -0.89 18.01 -22.69
N GLU A 288 0.23 17.36 -22.42
CA GLU A 288 0.69 17.09 -21.06
C GLU A 288 0.80 18.39 -20.26
N GLY A 289 0.22 18.38 -19.06
CA GLY A 289 0.05 19.54 -18.18
C GLY A 289 -1.20 20.38 -18.45
N GLU A 290 -1.90 20.19 -19.58
CA GLU A 290 -3.08 20.98 -19.90
C GLU A 290 -4.35 20.48 -19.18
N GLU A 291 -5.20 21.45 -18.84
CA GLU A 291 -6.53 21.22 -18.30
C GLU A 291 -7.53 20.98 -19.44
N PHE A 292 -8.47 20.07 -19.22
CA PHE A 292 -9.56 19.81 -20.15
C PHE A 292 -10.82 19.40 -19.40
N GLN A 293 -11.96 19.49 -20.08
CA GLN A 293 -13.26 19.20 -19.49
C GLN A 293 -13.96 18.07 -20.25
N LEU A 294 -14.49 17.08 -19.52
CA LEU A 294 -15.35 16.02 -20.05
C LEU A 294 -16.64 15.96 -19.23
N ALA A 295 -17.76 16.31 -19.87
CA ALA A 295 -19.02 16.62 -19.19
C ALA A 295 -18.80 17.62 -18.03
N ASP A 296 -19.11 17.23 -16.80
CA ASP A 296 -18.96 18.06 -15.59
C ASP A 296 -17.63 17.82 -14.86
N ASN A 297 -16.67 17.12 -15.49
CA ASN A 297 -15.39 16.78 -14.87
C ASN A 297 -14.28 17.68 -15.42
N GLU A 298 -13.65 18.45 -14.54
CA GLU A 298 -12.40 19.15 -14.82
C GLU A 298 -11.21 18.20 -14.56
N LEU A 299 -10.38 18.00 -15.57
CA LEU A 299 -9.28 17.04 -15.60
C LEU A 299 -7.97 17.70 -16.02
N ILE A 300 -6.85 17.08 -15.64
CA ILE A 300 -5.50 17.46 -16.07
C ILE A 300 -4.85 16.25 -16.73
N LEU A 301 -4.34 16.41 -17.96
CA LEU A 301 -3.55 15.38 -18.62
C LEU A 301 -2.14 15.39 -18.02
N SER A 302 -1.83 14.43 -17.15
CA SER A 302 -0.61 14.45 -16.35
C SER A 302 0.60 13.83 -17.06
N ARG A 303 0.38 12.84 -17.92
CA ARG A 303 1.43 12.19 -18.71
C ARG A 303 0.83 11.50 -19.93
N VAL A 304 1.57 11.50 -21.03
CA VAL A 304 1.28 10.68 -22.21
C VAL A 304 2.39 9.64 -22.42
N GLU A 305 2.01 8.40 -22.67
CA GLU A 305 2.91 7.30 -23.03
C GLU A 305 2.44 6.63 -24.32
N ASN A 306 3.28 5.80 -24.92
CA ASN A 306 2.98 5.15 -26.21
C ASN A 306 1.71 4.29 -26.20
N THR A 307 1.21 3.84 -25.05
CA THR A 307 0.01 2.98 -24.96
C THR A 307 -0.93 3.39 -23.83
N SER A 308 -0.66 4.49 -23.15
CA SER A 308 -1.43 4.90 -21.97
C SER A 308 -1.43 6.42 -21.79
N ILE A 309 -2.43 6.91 -21.07
CA ILE A 309 -2.47 8.28 -20.58
C ILE A 309 -2.68 8.29 -19.07
N SER A 310 -2.14 9.30 -18.41
CA SER A 310 -2.37 9.58 -17.00
C SER A 310 -3.23 10.82 -16.83
N ILE A 311 -4.33 10.73 -16.09
CA ILE A 311 -5.22 11.86 -15.82
C ILE A 311 -5.33 12.13 -14.31
N LYS A 312 -5.43 13.40 -13.92
CA LYS A 312 -5.72 13.85 -12.54
C LYS A 312 -7.04 14.61 -12.51
N PHE A 313 -7.74 14.52 -11.39
CA PHE A 313 -8.97 15.29 -11.15
C PHE A 313 -8.65 16.64 -10.55
N LYS A 314 -9.29 17.70 -11.05
CA LYS A 314 -9.20 19.03 -10.44
C LYS A 314 -10.18 19.19 -9.29
N LYS A 315 -9.85 20.10 -8.37
CA LYS A 315 -10.69 20.44 -7.22
C LYS A 315 -11.61 21.61 -7.58
N PRO A 316 -12.90 21.59 -7.18
CA PRO A 316 -13.64 20.46 -6.60
C PRO A 316 -14.10 19.46 -7.68
N HIS A 317 -14.18 18.18 -7.32
CA HIS A 317 -14.74 17.14 -8.20
C HIS A 317 -16.13 16.73 -7.71
N TYR A 318 -17.05 16.51 -8.65
CA TYR A 318 -18.41 16.07 -8.38
C TYR A 318 -18.68 14.70 -9.00
N PHE A 319 -18.87 13.69 -8.14
CA PHE A 319 -19.34 12.37 -8.57
C PHE A 319 -20.80 12.47 -8.97
N GLN A 320 -21.19 11.75 -10.01
CA GLN A 320 -22.56 11.71 -10.52
C GLN A 320 -23.13 10.31 -10.43
N ASN A 321 -24.45 10.21 -10.19
CA ASN A 321 -25.20 8.96 -10.15
C ASN A 321 -24.63 7.96 -9.13
N PHE A 322 -24.05 8.44 -8.04
CA PHE A 322 -23.38 7.58 -7.07
C PHE A 322 -24.37 6.72 -6.27
N LEU A 323 -25.53 7.29 -5.89
CA LEU A 323 -26.57 6.59 -5.12
C LEU A 323 -27.65 5.93 -6.00
N PRO A 324 -28.22 4.79 -5.57
CA PRO A 324 -29.41 4.24 -6.20
C PRO A 324 -30.61 5.18 -6.00
N LYS A 325 -31.62 5.05 -6.86
CA LYS A 325 -32.93 5.67 -6.62
C LYS A 325 -33.49 5.06 -5.32
N ASN A 326 -33.85 5.92 -4.37
CA ASN A 326 -34.30 5.54 -3.01
C ASN A 326 -33.20 4.96 -2.10
N ALA A 327 -32.05 5.63 -2.05
CA ALA A 327 -30.98 5.28 -1.13
C ALA A 327 -31.35 5.56 0.34
N TYR A 328 -30.79 4.75 1.23
CA TYR A 328 -30.95 4.93 2.67
C TYR A 328 -30.04 6.05 3.16
N VAL A 329 -30.58 6.87 4.06
CA VAL A 329 -29.78 7.87 4.76
C VAL A 329 -29.08 7.17 5.90
N LEU A 330 -27.78 6.95 5.72
CA LEU A 330 -26.89 6.56 6.79
C LEU A 330 -26.50 7.80 7.61
N ASN A 331 -26.21 7.56 8.88
CA ASN A 331 -25.61 8.52 9.79
C ASN A 331 -24.23 8.01 10.17
N ALA A 332 -23.29 8.95 10.27
CA ALA A 332 -21.96 8.72 10.79
C ALA A 332 -21.45 10.05 11.39
N GLU A 333 -20.41 9.96 12.21
CA GLU A 333 -19.74 11.16 12.71
C GLU A 333 -19.20 11.99 11.55
N ASN A 334 -19.42 13.30 11.56
CA ASN A 334 -19.03 14.20 10.47
C ASN A 334 -17.52 14.16 10.13
N SER A 335 -16.67 13.83 11.11
CA SER A 335 -15.23 13.65 10.90
C SER A 335 -14.91 12.48 9.98
N LYS A 336 -15.74 11.42 10.00
CA LYS A 336 -15.59 10.14 9.28
C LYS A 336 -16.23 10.14 7.89
N ILE A 337 -17.13 11.08 7.61
CA ILE A 337 -17.80 11.17 6.30
C ILE A 337 -16.81 11.77 5.29
N LEU A 338 -16.42 10.98 4.29
CA LEU A 338 -15.50 11.40 3.23
C LEU A 338 -16.22 12.03 2.07
N LEU A 339 -17.21 11.33 1.52
CA LEU A 339 -18.04 11.80 0.43
C LEU A 339 -19.47 11.93 0.94
N LYS A 340 -20.12 13.02 0.57
CA LYS A 340 -21.54 13.25 0.83
C LYS A 340 -22.24 13.68 -0.44
N SER A 341 -23.51 13.31 -0.59
CA SER A 341 -24.38 13.90 -1.59
C SER A 341 -24.63 15.38 -1.28
N LEU A 342 -25.13 16.13 -2.27
CA LEU A 342 -25.56 17.51 -2.05
C LEU A 342 -26.70 17.61 -1.02
N ASP A 343 -27.51 16.56 -0.89
CA ASP A 343 -28.56 16.44 0.13
C ASP A 343 -28.02 16.03 1.51
N GLY A 344 -26.69 15.91 1.66
CA GLY A 344 -26.02 15.59 2.93
C GLY A 344 -25.97 14.11 3.29
N ILE A 345 -26.26 13.21 2.34
CA ILE A 345 -26.25 11.76 2.58
C ILE A 345 -24.82 11.23 2.47
N PRO A 346 -24.26 10.55 3.49
CA PRO A 346 -22.94 9.94 3.42
C PRO A 346 -22.88 8.86 2.34
N LEU A 347 -21.81 8.85 1.55
CA LEU A 347 -21.59 7.90 0.45
C LEU A 347 -20.33 7.08 0.62
N VAL A 348 -19.36 7.69 1.28
CA VAL A 348 -18.15 7.03 1.70
C VAL A 348 -17.89 7.47 3.12
N ILE A 349 -17.77 6.49 4.00
CA ILE A 349 -17.46 6.69 5.41
C ILE A 349 -16.16 5.95 5.66
N SER A 350 -15.19 6.59 6.28
CA SER A 350 -13.94 5.95 6.66
C SER A 350 -13.64 6.16 8.13
N ASN A 351 -13.08 5.11 8.72
CA ASN A 351 -12.69 5.06 10.11
C ASN A 351 -11.29 4.44 10.19
N LYS A 352 -10.26 5.28 10.05
CA LYS A 352 -8.82 4.95 10.10
C LYS A 352 -8.36 3.82 9.18
N SER A 353 -8.69 2.58 9.53
CA SER A 353 -8.33 1.36 8.80
C SER A 353 -9.49 0.77 8.01
N THR A 354 -10.67 1.38 8.05
CA THR A 354 -11.84 0.91 7.30
C THR A 354 -12.45 1.98 6.43
N ALA A 355 -13.12 1.55 5.37
CA ALA A 355 -14.05 2.39 4.63
C ALA A 355 -15.24 1.60 4.11
N TRP A 356 -16.42 2.18 4.25
CA TRP A 356 -17.61 1.76 3.53
C TRP A 356 -17.85 2.71 2.37
N ILE A 357 -18.29 2.18 1.23
CA ILE A 357 -18.67 2.91 0.02
C ILE A 357 -19.94 2.27 -0.56
N SER A 358 -20.89 3.11 -0.99
CA SER A 358 -22.10 2.63 -1.69
C SER A 358 -21.73 1.85 -2.96
N ASP A 359 -22.55 0.86 -3.32
CA ASP A 359 -22.30 0.00 -4.47
C ASP A 359 -22.48 0.75 -5.80
N PHE A 360 -21.36 1.17 -6.36
CA PHE A 360 -21.28 1.78 -7.68
C PHE A 360 -21.15 0.76 -8.83
N GLY A 361 -21.22 -0.55 -8.58
CA GLY A 361 -21.25 -1.60 -9.59
C GLY A 361 -22.65 -2.18 -9.83
N ARG A 362 -23.68 -1.58 -9.24
CA ARG A 362 -25.07 -2.08 -9.26
C ARG A 362 -25.64 -2.28 -10.66
N GLU A 363 -26.57 -3.24 -10.79
CA GLU A 363 -27.33 -3.55 -12.01
C GLU A 363 -26.44 -3.90 -13.23
N GLY A 364 -25.21 -4.38 -13.00
CA GLY A 364 -24.27 -4.71 -14.07
C GLY A 364 -23.72 -3.48 -14.79
N ARG A 365 -23.84 -2.28 -14.20
CA ARG A 365 -23.26 -1.07 -14.79
C ARG A 365 -21.74 -1.13 -14.77
N LEU A 366 -21.13 -0.61 -15.83
CA LEU A 366 -19.69 -0.40 -15.86
C LEU A 366 -19.29 0.68 -14.85
N MET A 367 -18.19 0.42 -14.14
CA MET A 367 -17.59 1.39 -13.24
C MET A 367 -17.04 2.58 -14.04
N ASN A 368 -17.43 3.80 -13.65
CA ASN A 368 -16.89 5.03 -14.24
C ASN A 368 -15.42 5.23 -13.80
N ASP A 369 -14.63 6.00 -14.56
CA ASP A 369 -13.22 6.21 -14.23
C ASP A 369 -13.00 7.01 -12.94
N ASN A 370 -13.92 7.91 -12.57
CA ASN A 370 -13.88 8.59 -11.27
C ASN A 370 -14.20 7.64 -10.10
N GLU A 371 -15.08 6.66 -10.30
CA GLU A 371 -15.37 5.61 -9.30
C GLU A 371 -14.17 4.66 -9.14
N LYS A 372 -13.52 4.27 -10.24
CA LYS A 372 -12.26 3.52 -10.21
C LYS A 372 -11.19 4.28 -9.45
N ALA A 373 -11.05 5.57 -9.75
CA ALA A 373 -10.07 6.44 -9.11
C ALA A 373 -10.28 6.55 -7.60
N LEU A 374 -11.54 6.67 -7.19
CA LEU A 374 -11.93 6.66 -5.78
C LEU A 374 -11.62 5.31 -5.11
N LEU A 375 -11.96 4.18 -5.74
CA LEU A 375 -11.66 2.85 -5.20
C LEU A 375 -10.15 2.63 -5.05
N ILE A 376 -9.35 2.97 -6.07
CA ILE A 376 -7.88 2.88 -6.01
C ILE A 376 -7.36 3.78 -4.87
N SER A 377 -7.90 4.98 -4.71
CA SER A 377 -7.52 5.88 -3.62
C SER A 377 -7.79 5.27 -2.25
N LEU A 378 -8.93 4.59 -2.10
CA LEU A 378 -9.28 3.83 -0.88
C LEU A 378 -8.31 2.67 -0.64
N ILE A 379 -8.01 1.89 -1.67
CA ILE A 379 -7.08 0.76 -1.60
C ILE A 379 -5.70 1.24 -1.13
N LEU A 380 -5.16 2.29 -1.76
CA LEU A 380 -3.86 2.82 -1.40
C LEU A 380 -3.86 3.41 0.01
N ALA A 381 -4.89 4.16 0.41
CA ALA A 381 -4.93 4.73 1.74
C ALA A 381 -4.97 3.66 2.86
N LEU A 382 -5.74 2.59 2.67
CA LEU A 382 -6.02 1.59 3.70
C LEU A 382 -5.14 0.33 3.64
N SER A 383 -4.37 0.16 2.56
CA SER A 383 -3.46 -0.98 2.41
C SER A 383 -2.34 -0.98 3.45
N ASN A 384 -1.93 -2.19 3.86
CA ASN A 384 -0.73 -2.39 4.65
C ASN A 384 0.52 -2.10 3.80
N LYS A 385 1.27 -1.07 4.22
CA LYS A 385 2.48 -0.58 3.55
C LYS A 385 3.76 -1.17 4.11
N LYS A 386 3.68 -1.98 5.17
CA LYS A 386 4.86 -2.57 5.82
C LYS A 386 5.39 -3.73 5.00
N SER A 387 6.64 -3.63 4.53
CA SER A 387 7.32 -4.74 3.87
C SER A 387 7.62 -5.88 4.85
N GLU A 388 7.68 -7.11 4.36
CA GLU A 388 8.07 -8.26 5.18
C GLU A 388 9.58 -8.27 5.47
N LYS A 389 9.95 -8.65 6.69
CA LYS A 389 11.33 -8.85 7.12
C LYS A 389 11.63 -10.36 7.13
N TYR A 390 12.46 -10.82 6.19
CA TYR A 390 12.76 -12.24 6.04
C TYR A 390 13.99 -12.72 6.82
N LEU A 391 14.91 -11.82 7.17
CA LEU A 391 16.15 -12.18 7.85
C LEU A 391 16.41 -11.24 9.04
N GLU A 392 16.91 -11.83 10.12
CA GLU A 392 17.48 -11.10 11.24
C GLU A 392 18.95 -10.80 10.93
N GLY A 393 19.37 -9.57 11.21
CA GLY A 393 20.72 -9.10 10.97
C GLY A 393 20.95 -7.72 11.58
N LEU A 394 22.18 -7.25 11.51
CA LEU A 394 22.50 -5.85 11.80
C LEU A 394 21.77 -5.00 10.76
N SER A 395 21.17 -3.90 11.21
CA SER A 395 20.41 -3.05 10.32
C SER A 395 20.58 -1.59 10.68
N THR A 396 20.61 -0.76 9.66
CA THR A 396 20.68 0.68 9.77
C THR A 396 19.36 1.28 9.31
N SER A 397 18.72 2.06 10.19
CA SER A 397 17.50 2.79 9.85
C SER A 397 17.82 4.10 9.13
N TYR A 398 17.06 4.42 8.10
CA TYR A 398 17.16 5.67 7.35
C TYR A 398 15.75 6.21 7.06
N LEU A 399 15.59 7.53 7.07
CA LEU A 399 14.34 8.20 6.71
C LEU A 399 14.51 8.86 5.35
N ASN A 400 13.60 8.59 4.42
CA ASN A 400 13.63 9.23 3.11
C ASN A 400 12.25 9.81 2.74
N VAL A 401 12.26 10.74 1.80
CA VAL A 401 11.08 11.47 1.31
C VAL A 401 11.08 11.49 -0.21
N LYS A 402 9.95 11.12 -0.80
CA LYS A 402 9.70 11.25 -2.24
C LYS A 402 8.47 12.12 -2.48
N ASN A 403 8.56 13.09 -3.39
CA ASN A 403 7.48 14.05 -3.64
C ASN A 403 7.36 14.40 -5.12
N ASP A 404 7.18 13.39 -5.97
CA ASP A 404 6.99 13.59 -7.40
C ASP A 404 5.49 13.78 -7.71
N ASP A 405 4.66 12.83 -7.31
CA ASP A 405 3.19 12.88 -7.44
C ASP A 405 2.50 13.02 -6.08
N ILE A 406 2.95 12.26 -5.09
CA ILE A 406 2.36 12.11 -3.77
C ILE A 406 3.50 12.14 -2.75
N LEU A 407 3.42 13.02 -1.75
CA LEU A 407 4.42 13.07 -0.68
C LEU A 407 4.49 11.76 0.13
N GLU A 408 5.47 10.90 -0.15
CA GLU A 408 5.73 9.68 0.61
C GLU A 408 6.90 9.92 1.56
N ILE A 409 6.65 9.82 2.86
CA ILE A 409 7.70 9.79 3.90
C ILE A 409 7.77 8.35 4.37
N TYR A 410 8.93 7.72 4.21
CA TYR A 410 9.10 6.31 4.53
C TYR A 410 10.39 6.07 5.29
N SER A 411 10.30 5.21 6.30
CA SER A 411 11.46 4.67 6.99
C SER A 411 11.90 3.41 6.26
N LEU A 412 13.21 3.23 6.13
CA LEU A 412 13.79 2.01 5.62
C LEU A 412 14.77 1.43 6.65
N GLU A 413 14.78 0.12 6.81
CA GLU A 413 15.87 -0.59 7.48
C GLU A 413 16.66 -1.31 6.38
N PHE A 414 17.95 -1.00 6.32
CA PHE A 414 18.88 -1.65 5.42
C PHE A 414 19.70 -2.65 6.22
N THR A 415 19.69 -3.91 5.78
CA THR A 415 20.37 -5.03 6.44
C THR A 415 21.37 -5.63 5.47
N LEU A 416 22.65 -5.71 5.87
CA LEU A 416 23.66 -6.52 5.17
C LEU A 416 23.95 -7.80 5.93
N PHE A 417 24.10 -8.89 5.19
CA PHE A 417 24.46 -10.18 5.75
C PHE A 417 25.26 -11.02 4.75
N TYR A 418 26.02 -11.98 5.27
CA TYR A 418 26.69 -12.98 4.45
C TYR A 418 25.66 -14.06 4.05
N PRO A 419 25.53 -14.41 2.75
CA PRO A 419 24.81 -15.59 2.34
C PRO A 419 25.55 -16.81 2.93
N TYR A 420 24.83 -17.64 3.67
CA TYR A 420 25.33 -18.83 4.37
C TYR A 420 26.31 -19.68 3.56
#